data_AF-A0A967WQF8-F1
#
_entry.id   AF-A0A967WQF8-F1
#
_cell.length_a   1.000
_cell.length_b   1.000
_cell.length_c   1.000
_cell.angle_alpha   90.00
_cell.angle_beta   90.00
_cell.angle_gamma   90.00
#
_symmetry.space_group_name_H-M   'P 1'
#
loop_
_entity.id
_entity.type
_entity.pdbx_description
1 polymer ?
#
loop_
_entity_poly.entity_id
_entity_poly.type
_entity_poly.pdbx_seq_one_letter_code
_entity_poly.pdbx_strand_id
1 'polypeptide(L)'
;IVGDITRLRQVLVNLLSNAVKFTEQGEVVLTVSSESLSSLGPDMAPDTQLLQFSVSDTGIGIPPERMDRLFQSFSQVDASTTRRYG
;
A
#
# COMPACT_ATOMS: atom_id res chain seq x y z
N ILE A 1 -7.03 -18.00 -7.27
CA ILE A 1 -7.10 -16.64 -6.70
C ILE A 1 -7.99 -15.82 -7.62
N VAL A 2 -9.13 -15.34 -7.14
CA VAL A 2 -9.93 -14.35 -7.87
C VAL A 2 -9.32 -12.98 -7.59
N GLY A 3 -8.63 -12.40 -8.56
CA GLY A 3 -7.97 -11.10 -8.40
C GLY A 3 -7.05 -10.77 -9.58
N ASP A 4 -6.81 -9.48 -9.78
CA ASP A 4 -5.84 -8.99 -10.78
C ASP A 4 -4.44 -8.96 -10.14
N ILE A 5 -3.65 -9.98 -10.44
CA ILE A 5 -2.27 -10.13 -9.93
C ILE A 5 -1.37 -8.98 -10.35
N THR A 6 -1.57 -8.42 -11.55
CA THR A 6 -0.77 -7.32 -12.08
C THR A 6 -1.06 -6.05 -11.29
N ARG A 7 -2.35 -5.76 -11.06
CA ARG A 7 -2.77 -4.61 -10.25
C ARG A 7 -2.32 -4.74 -8.79
N LEU A 8 -2.46 -5.94 -8.20
CA LEU A 8 -1.97 -6.20 -6.84
C LEU A 8 -0.47 -5.93 -6.73
N ARG A 9 0.33 -6.47 -7.66
CA ARG A 9 1.77 -6.24 -7.71
C ARG A 9 2.08 -4.74 -7.82
N GLN A 10 1.39 -4.03 -8.70
CA GLN A 10 1.60 -2.59 -8.88
C GLN A 10 1.34 -1.79 -7.60
N VAL A 11 0.24 -2.09 -6.90
CA VAL A 11 -0.09 -1.44 -5.62
C VAL A 11 1.00 -1.72 -4.59
N LEU A 12 1.38 -2.99 -4.41
CA LEU A 12 2.38 -3.36 -3.42
C LEU A 12 3.76 -2.74 -3.72
N VAL A 13 4.19 -2.75 -4.98
CA VAL A 13 5.46 -2.13 -5.39
C VAL A 13 5.44 -0.62 -5.12
N ASN A 14 4.33 0.08 -5.41
CA ASN A 14 4.23 1.51 -5.14
C ASN A 14 4.32 1.82 -3.64
N LEU A 15 3.61 1.06 -2.80
CA LEU A 15 3.65 1.26 -1.34
C LEU A 15 5.05 0.96 -0.77
N LEU A 16 5.65 -0.18 -1.15
CA LEU A 16 6.98 -0.57 -0.69
C LEU A 16 8.07 0.40 -1.19
N SER A 17 7.98 0.86 -2.44
CA SER A 17 8.92 1.82 -2.98
C SER A 17 8.87 3.15 -2.23
N ASN A 18 7.67 3.62 -1.89
CA ASN A 18 7.51 4.82 -1.07
C ASN A 18 8.08 4.60 0.34
N ALA A 19 7.76 3.49 1.00
CA ALA A 19 8.26 3.16 2.33
C ALA A 19 9.81 3.14 2.37
N VAL A 20 10.44 2.47 1.41
CA VAL A 20 11.92 2.43 1.30
C VAL A 20 12.49 3.82 1.00
N LYS A 21 11.87 4.59 0.10
CA LYS A 21 12.31 5.93 -0.28
C LYS A 21 12.30 6.94 0.89
N PHE A 22 11.35 6.79 1.83
CA PHE A 22 11.16 7.72 2.94
C PHE A 22 11.65 7.20 4.29
N THR A 23 12.22 6.00 4.33
CA THR A 23 12.85 5.40 5.52
C THR A 23 14.35 5.26 5.30
N GLU A 24 15.10 6.31 5.65
CA GLU A 24 16.57 6.31 5.50
C GLU A 24 17.26 5.34 6.48
N GLN A 25 16.73 5.27 7.71
CA GLN A 25 17.16 4.34 8.75
C GLN A 25 15.92 3.81 9.48
N GLY A 26 15.92 2.52 9.80
CA GLY A 26 14.79 1.84 10.45
C GLY A 26 14.34 0.62 9.66
N GLU A 27 13.04 0.34 9.67
CA GLU A 27 12.48 -0.86 9.05
C GLU A 27 11.24 -0.59 8.21
N VAL A 28 11.02 -1.48 7.24
CA VAL A 28 9.81 -1.57 6.43
C VAL A 28 9.29 -3.00 6.54
N VAL A 29 8.05 -3.17 6.99
CA VAL A 29 7.43 -4.46 7.26
C VAL A 29 6.22 -4.66 6.36
N LEU A 30 6.22 -5.75 5.59
CA LEU A 30 5.05 -6.27 4.87
C LEU A 30 4.46 -7.44 5.65
N THR A 31 3.22 -7.32 6.08
CA THR A 31 2.45 -8.41 6.71
C THR A 31 1.33 -8.87 5.80
N VAL A 32 1.14 -10.18 5.73
CA VAL A 32 0.02 -10.80 5.00
C VAL A 32 -0.72 -11.71 5.97
N SER A 33 -2.01 -11.45 6.16
CA SER A 33 -2.91 -12.31 6.93
C SER A 33 -4.04 -12.81 6.02
N SER A 34 -4.63 -13.94 6.40
CA SER A 34 -5.84 -14.45 5.74
C SER A 34 -6.96 -14.69 6.73
N GLU A 35 -8.19 -14.39 6.29
CA GLU A 35 -9.40 -14.62 7.06
C GLU A 35 -10.38 -15.45 6.22
N SER A 36 -11.02 -16.45 6.83
CA SER A 36 -12.06 -17.21 6.13
C SER A 36 -13.27 -16.33 5.90
N LEU A 37 -13.70 -16.23 4.65
CA LEU A 37 -14.85 -15.42 4.27
C LEU A 37 -16.20 -16.14 4.44
N SER A 38 -16.16 -17.38 4.94
CA SER A 38 -17.35 -18.21 5.18
C SER A 38 -18.36 -17.57 6.15
N SER A 39 -17.94 -16.55 6.90
CA SER A 39 -18.78 -15.79 7.84
C SER A 39 -19.46 -14.54 7.24
N LEU A 40 -19.07 -14.11 6.02
CA LEU A 40 -19.48 -12.80 5.47
C LEU A 40 -20.74 -12.83 4.58
N GLY A 41 -21.38 -13.99 4.41
CA GLY A 41 -22.71 -14.10 3.81
C GLY A 41 -22.97 -15.42 3.08
N PRO A 42 -24.24 -15.80 2.89
CA PRO A 42 -24.62 -17.06 2.25
C PRO A 42 -24.26 -17.17 0.76
N ASP A 43 -23.95 -16.04 0.11
CA ASP A 43 -23.63 -15.97 -1.33
C ASP A 43 -22.14 -16.15 -1.66
N MET A 44 -21.29 -16.31 -0.65
CA MET A 44 -19.85 -16.51 -0.86
C MET A 44 -19.55 -17.99 -1.13
N ALA A 45 -18.73 -18.25 -2.15
CA ALA A 45 -18.30 -19.60 -2.46
C ALA A 45 -17.57 -20.23 -1.25
N PRO A 46 -17.85 -21.51 -0.92
CA PRO A 46 -17.07 -22.22 0.09
C PRO A 46 -15.58 -22.15 -0.28
N ASP A 47 -14.72 -22.04 0.74
CA ASP A 47 -13.27 -21.86 0.64
C ASP A 47 -12.76 -20.50 0.13
N THR A 48 -13.61 -19.47 0.10
CA THR A 48 -13.13 -18.10 -0.13
C THR A 48 -12.34 -17.59 1.09
N GLN A 49 -11.14 -17.06 0.86
CA GLN A 49 -10.35 -16.36 1.88
C GLN A 49 -10.14 -14.91 1.50
N LEU A 50 -10.26 -14.01 2.47
CA LEU A 50 -9.77 -12.64 2.37
C LEU A 50 -8.28 -12.66 2.64
N LEU A 51 -7.50 -11.99 1.79
CA LEU A 51 -6.10 -11.69 2.08
C LEU A 51 -5.99 -10.20 2.43
N GLN A 52 -5.42 -9.92 3.60
CA GLN A 52 -5.10 -8.56 4.02
C GLN A 52 -3.58 -8.35 3.92
N PHE A 53 -3.19 -7.31 3.20
CA PHE A 53 -1.81 -6.87 3.07
C PHE A 53 -1.63 -5.58 3.85
N SER A 54 -0.59 -5.49 4.67
CA SER A 54 -0.24 -4.28 5.44
C SER A 54 1.22 -3.95 5.20
N VAL A 55 1.51 -2.70 4.82
CA VAL A 55 2.88 -2.16 4.72
C VAL A 55 3.03 -1.10 5.81
N SER A 56 4.04 -1.27 6.67
CA SER A 56 4.38 -0.32 7.74
C SER A 56 5.84 0.08 7.61
N ASP A 57 6.15 1.35 7.85
CA ASP A 57 7.51 1.86 7.87
C ASP A 57 7.75 2.77 9.07
N THR A 58 9.03 2.99 9.41
CA THR A 58 9.45 3.89 10.49
C THR A 58 10.05 5.20 9.95
N GLY A 59 9.71 5.57 8.72
CA GLY A 59 10.25 6.74 8.04
C GLY A 59 9.74 8.06 8.63
N ILE A 60 10.00 9.14 7.89
CA ILE A 60 9.66 10.51 8.31
C ILE A 60 8.15 10.76 8.50
N GLY A 61 7.30 9.82 8.09
CA GLY A 61 5.86 9.93 8.13
C GLY A 61 5.29 10.91 7.11
N ILE A 62 3.98 11.15 7.21
CA ILE A 62 3.24 12.04 6.30
C ILE A 62 2.67 13.18 7.15
N PRO A 63 3.02 14.44 6.86
CA PRO A 63 2.42 15.58 7.54
C PRO A 63 0.89 15.60 7.36
N PRO A 64 0.10 15.92 8.41
CA PRO A 64 -1.36 15.90 8.35
C PRO A 64 -1.93 16.71 7.18
N GLU A 65 -1.31 17.83 6.81
CA GLU A 65 -1.77 18.71 5.74
C GLU A 65 -1.61 18.09 4.34
N ARG A 66 -0.87 16.99 4.22
CA ARG A 66 -0.65 16.25 2.96
C ARG A 66 -1.46 14.96 2.87
N MET A 67 -2.16 14.58 3.94
CA MET A 67 -2.91 13.31 4.01
C MET A 67 -4.01 13.24 2.94
N ASP A 68 -4.72 14.35 2.72
CA ASP A 68 -5.84 14.45 1.76
C ASP A 68 -5.42 14.26 0.29
N ARG A 69 -4.11 14.31 0.01
CA ARG A 69 -3.55 14.26 -1.35
C ARG A 69 -2.99 12.88 -1.72
N LEU A 70 -2.91 11.93 -0.78
CA LEU A 70 -2.23 10.64 -0.98
C LEU A 70 -2.83 9.78 -2.08
N PHE A 71 -4.15 9.87 -2.29
CA PHE A 71 -4.89 9.07 -3.26
C PHE A 71 -5.45 9.90 -4.42
N GLN A 72 -5.07 11.18 -4.51
CA GLN A 72 -5.39 11.98 -5.68
C GLN A 72 -4.49 11.55 -6.83
N SER A 73 -5.05 11.51 -8.05
CA SER A 73 -4.27 11.22 -9.25
C SER A 73 -3.09 12.19 -9.34
N PHE A 74 -1.89 11.67 -9.59
CA PHE A 74 -0.67 12.46 -9.72
C PHE A 74 -0.79 13.45 -10.89
N SER A 75 -1.30 14.66 -10.64
CA SER A 75 -0.84 15.84 -11.37
C SER A 75 0.43 16.29 -10.65
N GLN A 76 1.60 16.07 -11.26
CA GLN A 76 2.86 16.63 -10.77
C GLN A 76 2.68 18.14 -10.59
N VAL A 77 2.58 18.58 -9.34
CA VAL A 77 2.64 19.99 -8.99
C VAL A 77 3.99 20.17 -8.32
N ASP A 78 4.91 20.75 -9.10
CA ASP A 78 6.20 21.33 -8.74
C ASP A 78 7.47 20.47 -8.92
N ALA A 79 8.41 21.02 -9.71
CA ALA A 79 9.60 20.37 -10.25
C ALA A 79 10.86 20.54 -9.37
N SER A 80 10.71 21.07 -8.15
CA SER A 80 11.86 21.52 -7.34
C SER A 80 12.38 20.48 -6.34
N THR A 81 11.62 19.44 -6.01
CA THR A 81 12.03 18.42 -5.01
C THR A 81 12.53 17.09 -5.60
N THR A 82 12.50 16.93 -6.93
CA THR A 82 12.85 15.68 -7.62
C THR A 82 14.34 15.27 -7.49
N ARG A 83 15.22 16.16 -7.02
CA ARG A 83 16.66 15.87 -6.98
C ARG A 83 17.17 15.04 -5.81
N ARG A 84 16.39 14.85 -4.73
CA ARG A 84 16.86 14.05 -3.57
C ARG A 84 16.19 12.71 -3.41
N TYR A 85 15.01 12.51 -4.00
CA TYR A 85 14.23 11.30 -3.78
C TYR A 85 13.55 10.82 -5.07
N GLY A 86 14.01 11.28 -6.23
CA GLY A 86 13.52 10.82 -7.53
C GLY A 86 13.78 9.33 -7.71
#